data_AF-A0A7S6WNN6-F1
#
_entry.id   AF-A0A7S6WNN6-F1
#
_cell.length_a   1.000
_cell.length_b   1.000
_cell.length_c   1.000
_cell.angle_alpha   90.00
_cell.angle_beta   90.00
_cell.angle_gamma   90.00
#
_symmetry.space_group_name_H-M   'P 1'
#
loop_
_entity.id
_entity.type
_entity.pdbx_description
1 polymer ?
#
loop_
_entity_poly.entity_id
_entity_poly.type
_entity_poly.pdbx_seq_one_letter_code
_entity_poly.pdbx_strand_id
1 'polypeptide(L)'
;MAKKIILSLVLFIVIYGICTAQTAEKVEEIINSEFLSKGQACYLIGTATGKVNDNESYDEAFKSYSDLKMFKNASANEPIKLAEFSNLVLQNAGSRGGLWYRVTKTPHYALRYFKLKGIVRQNAVGSEPITIAQAFDILAKIEIADNFEGEIRNEKK
;
A
#
# COMPACT_ATOMS: atom_id res chain seq x y z
N MET A 1 -19.90 -11.11 41.98
CA MET A 1 -19.21 -10.09 41.15
C MET A 1 -18.20 -10.71 40.18
N ALA A 2 -17.39 -11.70 40.59
CA ALA A 2 -16.45 -12.41 39.72
C ALA A 2 -17.06 -12.99 38.42
N LYS A 3 -18.26 -13.59 38.45
CA LYS A 3 -18.95 -14.09 37.24
C LYS A 3 -19.23 -13.02 36.18
N LYS A 4 -19.54 -11.78 36.60
CA LYS A 4 -19.78 -10.65 35.67
C LYS A 4 -18.46 -10.13 35.09
N ILE A 5 -17.38 -10.17 35.88
CA ILE A 5 -16.03 -9.77 35.44
C ILE A 5 -15.46 -10.80 34.45
N ILE A 6 -15.62 -12.10 34.73
CA ILE A 6 -15.19 -13.19 33.82
C ILE A 6 -15.96 -13.10 32.50
N LEU A 7 -17.28 -12.87 32.53
CA LEU A 7 -18.08 -12.71 31.32
C LEU A 7 -17.65 -11.49 30.49
N SER A 8 -17.34 -10.36 31.15
CA SER A 8 -16.84 -9.15 30.50
C SER A 8 -15.45 -9.37 29.88
N LEU A 9 -14.58 -10.12 30.54
CA LEU A 9 -13.24 -10.44 30.06
C LEU A 9 -13.30 -11.36 28.82
N VAL A 10 -14.15 -12.40 28.88
CA VAL A 10 -14.38 -13.31 27.74
C VAL A 10 -14.95 -12.54 26.55
N LEU A 11 -15.91 -11.64 26.78
CA LEU A 11 -16.48 -10.81 25.72
C LEU A 11 -15.41 -9.91 25.06
N PHE A 12 -14.53 -9.31 25.85
CA PHE A 12 -13.46 -8.45 25.34
C PHE A 12 -12.44 -9.24 24.49
N ILE A 13 -12.08 -10.46 24.92
CA ILE A 13 -11.18 -11.35 24.18
C ILE A 13 -11.81 -11.79 22.85
N VAL A 14 -13.10 -12.13 22.85
CA VAL A 14 -13.83 -12.53 21.62
C VAL A 14 -13.88 -11.38 20.61
N ILE A 15 -14.18 -10.15 21.06
CA ILE A 15 -14.23 -8.97 20.18
C ILE A 15 -12.85 -8.68 19.57
N TYR A 16 -11.79 -8.77 20.36
CA TYR A 16 -10.42 -8.58 19.86
C TYR A 16 -10.02 -9.64 18.82
N GLY A 17 -10.38 -10.91 19.06
CA GLY A 17 -10.10 -11.99 18.13
C GLY A 17 -10.78 -11.82 16.77
N ILE A 18 -12.02 -11.35 16.75
CA ILE A 18 -12.78 -11.10 15.51
C ILE A 18 -12.10 -10.03 14.64
N CYS A 19 -11.60 -8.94 15.25
CA CYS A 19 -10.90 -7.89 14.50
C CYS A 19 -9.62 -8.40 13.84
N THR A 20 -8.83 -9.22 14.54
CA THR A 20 -7.57 -9.74 14.00
C THR A 20 -7.77 -10.75 12.87
N ALA A 21 -8.85 -11.53 12.91
CA ALA A 21 -9.19 -12.48 11.86
C ALA A 21 -9.57 -11.78 10.55
N GLN A 22 -10.30 -10.67 10.63
CA GLN A 22 -10.74 -9.92 9.46
C GLN A 22 -9.57 -9.34 8.65
N THR A 23 -8.52 -8.84 9.32
CA THR A 23 -7.31 -8.34 8.64
C THR A 23 -6.55 -9.46 7.91
N ALA A 24 -6.40 -10.62 8.56
CA ALA A 24 -5.72 -11.77 7.96
C ALA A 24 -6.45 -12.27 6.70
N GLU A 25 -7.79 -12.33 6.75
CA GLU A 25 -8.63 -12.75 5.62
C GLU A 25 -8.46 -11.83 4.41
N LYS A 26 -8.42 -10.50 4.61
CA LYS A 26 -8.17 -9.54 3.52
C LYS A 26 -6.79 -9.70 2.89
N VAL A 27 -5.75 -9.88 3.71
CA VAL A 27 -4.39 -10.09 3.20
C VAL A 27 -4.29 -11.41 2.44
N GLU A 28 -4.96 -12.46 2.92
CA GLU A 28 -5.04 -13.75 2.24
C GLU A 28 -5.79 -13.66 0.90
N GLU A 29 -6.90 -12.92 0.85
CA GLU A 29 -7.62 -12.63 -0.40
C GLU A 29 -6.71 -11.90 -1.40
N ILE A 30 -5.95 -10.90 -0.93
CA ILE A 30 -4.98 -10.18 -1.75
C ILE A 30 -3.93 -11.14 -2.29
N ILE A 31 -3.32 -11.99 -1.44
CA ILE A 31 -2.28 -12.95 -1.83
C ILE A 31 -2.78 -13.99 -2.85
N ASN A 32 -4.07 -14.32 -2.82
CA ASN A 32 -4.68 -15.30 -3.72
C ASN A 32 -5.17 -14.70 -5.06
N SER A 33 -5.10 -13.38 -5.24
CA SER A 33 -5.45 -12.73 -6.51
C SER A 33 -4.39 -12.97 -7.62
N GLU A 34 -4.72 -12.76 -8.89
CA GLU A 34 -3.68 -12.76 -9.93
C GLU A 34 -3.05 -11.38 -10.07
N PHE A 35 -3.90 -10.36 -10.09
CA PHE A 35 -3.55 -8.95 -10.19
C PHE A 35 -4.15 -8.18 -9.04
N LEU A 36 -3.41 -7.17 -8.58
CA LEU A 36 -3.86 -6.29 -7.53
C LEU A 36 -4.93 -5.33 -8.07
N SER A 37 -6.08 -5.23 -7.41
CA SER A 37 -7.06 -4.20 -7.74
C SER A 37 -6.64 -2.82 -7.19
N LYS A 38 -7.20 -1.74 -7.72
CA LYS A 38 -6.95 -0.38 -7.22
C LYS A 38 -7.37 -0.23 -5.75
N GLY A 39 -8.48 -0.86 -5.35
CA GLY A 39 -8.94 -0.87 -3.96
C GLY A 39 -8.02 -1.64 -3.03
N GLN A 40 -7.59 -2.84 -3.43
CA GLN A 40 -6.61 -3.62 -2.67
C GLN A 40 -5.27 -2.88 -2.53
N ALA A 41 -4.79 -2.23 -3.59
CA ALA A 41 -3.58 -1.41 -3.54
C ALA A 41 -3.73 -0.23 -2.58
N CYS A 42 -4.86 0.49 -2.63
CA CYS A 42 -5.15 1.58 -1.71
C CYS A 42 -5.26 1.09 -0.26
N TYR A 43 -5.83 -0.08 -0.04
CA TYR A 43 -5.89 -0.73 1.26
C TYR A 43 -4.49 -1.03 1.79
N LEU A 44 -3.66 -1.77 1.05
CA LEU A 44 -2.29 -2.12 1.47
C LEU A 44 -1.45 -0.89 1.82
N ILE A 45 -1.43 0.12 0.95
CA ILE A 45 -0.63 1.33 1.19
C ILE A 45 -1.24 2.18 2.29
N GLY A 46 -2.58 2.24 2.35
CA GLY A 46 -3.30 3.03 3.35
C GLY A 46 -3.12 2.49 4.75
N THR A 47 -3.22 1.18 4.95
CA THR A 47 -3.01 0.55 6.26
C THR A 47 -1.55 0.67 6.68
N ALA A 48 -0.60 0.40 5.76
CA ALA A 48 0.84 0.54 6.03
C ALA A 48 1.26 1.98 6.42
N THR A 49 0.55 3.00 5.93
CA THR A 49 0.84 4.41 6.25
C THR A 49 -0.08 5.02 7.31
N GLY A 50 -1.01 4.25 7.86
CA GLY A 50 -2.00 4.71 8.84
C GLY A 50 -3.06 5.66 8.26
N LYS A 51 -3.17 5.76 6.93
CA LYS A 51 -4.20 6.56 6.23
C LYS A 51 -5.57 5.86 6.17
N VAL A 52 -5.58 4.53 6.22
CA VAL A 52 -6.78 3.68 6.14
C VAL A 52 -6.77 2.74 7.35
N ASN A 53 -7.94 2.48 7.94
CA ASN A 53 -8.08 1.48 9.01
C ASN A 53 -8.15 0.06 8.44
N ASP A 54 -7.55 -0.92 9.12
CA ASP A 54 -7.56 -2.34 8.71
C ASP A 54 -8.98 -2.91 8.47
N ASN A 55 -9.99 -2.36 9.14
CA ASN A 55 -11.38 -2.78 9.02
C ASN A 55 -12.09 -2.20 7.79
N GLU A 56 -11.56 -1.14 7.16
CA GLU A 56 -12.17 -0.51 5.97
C GLU A 56 -12.21 -1.45 4.78
N SER A 57 -13.31 -1.42 4.03
CA SER A 57 -13.44 -2.16 2.76
C SER A 57 -12.48 -1.62 1.70
N TYR A 58 -12.21 -2.40 0.65
CA TYR A 58 -11.37 -1.94 -0.47
C TYR A 58 -11.97 -0.73 -1.20
N ASP A 59 -13.29 -0.61 -1.27
CA ASP A 59 -13.98 0.56 -1.83
C ASP A 59 -13.78 1.81 -0.98
N GLU A 60 -13.83 1.69 0.35
CA GLU A 60 -13.55 2.78 1.28
C GLU A 60 -12.08 3.20 1.19
N ALA A 61 -11.17 2.22 1.19
CA ALA A 61 -9.75 2.48 1.00
C ALA A 61 -9.49 3.21 -0.32
N PHE A 62 -10.13 2.80 -1.43
CA PHE A 62 -10.02 3.49 -2.72
C PHE A 62 -10.53 4.94 -2.66
N LYS A 63 -11.67 5.18 -2.00
CA LYS A 63 -12.25 6.53 -1.82
C LYS A 63 -11.31 7.46 -1.06
N SER A 64 -10.52 6.94 -0.11
CA SER A 64 -9.50 7.70 0.62
C SER A 64 -8.37 8.25 -0.26
N TYR A 65 -8.27 7.80 -1.52
CA TYR A 65 -7.33 8.30 -2.54
C TYR A 65 -8.01 8.92 -3.77
N SER A 66 -9.28 9.30 -3.65
CA SER A 66 -10.08 9.89 -4.75
C SER A 66 -9.53 11.23 -5.27
N ASP A 67 -8.67 11.90 -4.50
CA ASP A 67 -7.97 13.13 -4.88
C ASP A 67 -6.85 12.89 -5.92
N LEU A 68 -6.40 11.65 -6.06
CA LEU A 68 -5.39 11.29 -7.04
C LEU A 68 -5.97 11.37 -8.45
N LYS A 69 -5.44 12.31 -9.25
CA LYS A 69 -5.86 12.51 -10.66
C LYS A 69 -5.84 11.24 -11.51
N MET A 70 -4.96 10.28 -11.19
CA MET A 70 -4.86 8.99 -11.90
C MET A 70 -6.07 8.06 -11.67
N PHE A 71 -6.85 8.28 -10.62
CA PHE A 71 -8.05 7.52 -10.29
C PHE A 71 -9.34 8.21 -10.72
N LYS A 72 -9.25 9.32 -11.45
CA LYS A 72 -10.43 9.97 -12.01
C LYS A 72 -11.16 9.00 -12.94
N ASN A 73 -12.43 8.74 -12.65
CA ASN A 73 -13.30 7.80 -13.37
C ASN A 73 -12.85 6.32 -13.33
N ALA A 74 -12.02 5.94 -12.35
CA ALA A 74 -11.65 4.55 -12.12
C ALA A 74 -12.54 3.90 -11.06
N SER A 75 -12.69 2.58 -11.13
CA SER A 75 -13.31 1.74 -10.11
C SER A 75 -12.28 1.05 -9.21
N ALA A 76 -12.66 0.78 -7.95
CA ALA A 76 -11.83 0.05 -6.99
C ALA A 76 -11.50 -1.37 -7.46
N ASN A 77 -12.39 -2.01 -8.23
CA ASN A 77 -12.25 -3.39 -8.69
C ASN A 77 -11.40 -3.53 -9.95
N GLU A 78 -11.00 -2.42 -10.58
CA GLU A 78 -10.10 -2.47 -11.73
C GLU A 78 -8.68 -2.86 -11.31
N PRO A 79 -7.96 -3.66 -12.10
CA PRO A 79 -6.54 -3.90 -11.88
C PRO A 79 -5.75 -2.59 -11.88
N ILE A 80 -4.86 -2.41 -10.90
CA ILE A 80 -3.96 -1.26 -10.87
C ILE A 80 -2.77 -1.51 -11.79
N LYS A 81 -2.42 -0.49 -12.59
CA LYS A 81 -1.28 -0.58 -13.49
C LYS A 81 0.03 -0.32 -12.74
N LEU A 82 1.14 -0.87 -13.24
CA LEU A 82 2.46 -0.70 -12.63
C LEU A 82 2.83 0.78 -12.40
N ALA A 83 2.53 1.66 -13.35
CA ALA A 83 2.81 3.09 -13.20
C ALA A 83 1.93 3.75 -12.12
N GLU A 84 0.67 3.34 -12.03
CA GLU A 84 -0.28 3.84 -11.03
C GLU A 84 0.12 3.37 -9.63
N PHE A 85 0.46 2.08 -9.48
CA PHE A 85 0.98 1.52 -8.24
C PHE A 85 2.26 2.23 -7.81
N SER A 86 3.21 2.43 -8.73
CA SER A 86 4.45 3.15 -8.43
C SER A 86 4.18 4.56 -7.89
N ASN A 87 3.19 5.25 -8.46
CA ASN A 87 2.78 6.57 -7.98
C ASN A 87 2.12 6.53 -6.61
N LEU A 88 1.24 5.55 -6.40
CA LEU A 88 0.57 5.36 -5.13
C LEU A 88 1.61 5.14 -4.02
N VAL A 89 2.57 4.23 -4.23
CA VAL A 89 3.61 3.98 -3.23
C VAL A 89 4.47 5.22 -3.00
N LEU A 90 4.97 5.86 -4.08
CA LEU A 90 5.88 6.99 -3.94
C LEU A 90 5.24 8.22 -3.26
N GLN A 91 3.93 8.44 -3.42
CA GLN A 91 3.24 9.54 -2.71
C GLN A 91 3.07 9.28 -1.22
N ASN A 92 3.08 8.03 -0.80
CA ASN A 92 2.82 7.64 0.59
C ASN A 92 4.11 7.22 1.34
N ALA A 93 5.18 6.86 0.64
CA ALA A 93 6.46 6.44 1.23
C ALA A 93 7.30 7.57 1.84
N GLY A 94 6.78 8.81 1.96
CA GLY A 94 7.54 9.95 2.53
C GLY A 94 8.75 10.44 1.71
N SER A 95 9.19 9.67 0.70
CA SER A 95 10.28 10.02 -0.21
C SER A 95 9.89 11.15 -1.15
N ARG A 96 10.82 12.10 -1.39
CA ARG A 96 10.58 13.24 -2.29
C ARG A 96 10.51 12.84 -3.77
N GLY A 97 10.94 11.63 -4.12
CA GLY A 97 11.10 11.19 -5.51
C GLY A 97 12.13 12.02 -6.30
N GLY A 98 12.19 11.75 -7.62
CA GLY A 98 13.10 12.44 -8.55
C GLY A 98 12.68 13.89 -8.84
N LEU A 99 13.58 14.67 -9.45
CA LEU A 99 13.32 16.08 -9.78
C LEU A 99 11.99 16.27 -10.54
N TRP A 100 11.79 15.53 -11.61
CA TRP A 100 10.57 15.59 -12.43
C TRP A 100 9.30 15.17 -11.69
N TYR A 101 9.44 14.26 -10.74
CA TYR A 101 8.33 13.82 -9.90
C TYR A 101 7.86 14.92 -8.94
N ARG A 102 8.81 15.70 -8.39
CA ARG A 102 8.50 16.85 -7.54
C ARG A 102 7.77 17.96 -8.29
N VAL A 103 8.09 18.15 -9.57
CA VAL A 103 7.39 19.13 -10.42
C VAL A 103 6.00 18.62 -10.78
N THR A 104 5.89 17.33 -11.14
CA THR A 104 4.63 16.71 -11.53
C THR A 104 4.52 15.29 -10.98
N LYS A 105 3.65 15.09 -9.98
CA LYS A 105 3.39 13.80 -9.34
C LYS A 105 2.54 12.88 -10.23
N THR A 106 3.12 12.38 -11.31
CA THR A 106 2.42 11.52 -12.30
C THR A 106 2.88 10.07 -12.23
N PRO A 107 2.02 9.11 -12.62
CA PRO A 107 2.38 7.69 -12.78
C PRO A 107 3.65 7.45 -13.59
N HIS A 108 3.78 8.16 -14.71
CA HIS A 108 4.95 8.04 -15.57
C HIS A 108 6.26 8.40 -14.83
N TYR A 109 6.27 9.51 -14.09
CA TYR A 109 7.48 9.94 -13.39
C TYR A 109 7.77 9.13 -12.13
N ALA A 110 6.75 8.59 -11.46
CA ALA A 110 6.95 7.65 -10.35
C ALA A 110 7.61 6.36 -10.85
N LEU A 111 7.09 5.76 -11.92
CA LEU A 111 7.67 4.57 -12.53
C LEU A 111 9.10 4.83 -13.01
N ARG A 112 9.34 5.97 -13.66
CA ARG A 112 10.70 6.35 -14.07
C ARG A 112 11.65 6.44 -12.87
N TYR A 113 11.20 7.02 -11.76
CA TYR A 113 12.00 7.10 -10.54
C TYR A 113 12.34 5.70 -10.00
N PHE A 114 11.36 4.81 -9.91
CA PHE A 114 11.57 3.43 -9.45
C PHE A 114 12.49 2.63 -10.38
N LYS A 115 12.38 2.81 -11.70
CA LYS A 115 13.31 2.22 -12.66
C LYS A 115 14.74 2.70 -12.41
N LEU A 116 14.95 4.01 -12.31
CA LEU A 116 16.28 4.58 -12.08
C LEU A 116 16.89 4.15 -10.73
N LYS A 117 16.06 3.85 -9.73
CA LYS A 117 16.49 3.31 -8.44
C LYS A 117 16.69 1.79 -8.42
N GLY A 118 16.44 1.09 -9.54
CA GLY A 118 16.53 -0.37 -9.60
C GLY A 118 15.41 -1.10 -8.85
N ILE A 119 14.39 -0.39 -8.38
CA ILE A 119 13.22 -0.96 -7.70
C ILE A 119 12.40 -1.77 -8.71
N VAL A 120 12.17 -1.18 -9.89
CA VAL A 120 11.45 -1.79 -11.01
C VAL A 120 12.39 -2.02 -12.20
N ARG A 121 12.17 -3.08 -12.99
CA ARG A 121 12.97 -3.38 -14.19
C ARG A 121 12.88 -2.25 -15.23
N GLN A 122 14.00 -1.95 -15.91
CA GLN A 122 14.08 -0.86 -16.89
C GLN A 122 13.09 -1.00 -18.05
N ASN A 123 12.86 -2.23 -18.51
CA ASN A 123 11.96 -2.54 -19.63
C ASN A 123 10.51 -2.76 -19.22
N ALA A 124 10.16 -2.65 -17.93
CA ALA A 124 8.78 -2.89 -17.47
C ALA A 124 7.78 -1.91 -18.10
N VAL A 125 6.62 -2.39 -18.53
CA VAL A 125 5.63 -1.56 -19.22
C VAL A 125 4.67 -0.96 -18.19
N GLY A 126 4.58 0.37 -18.15
CA GLY A 126 3.81 1.06 -17.11
C GLY A 126 2.29 0.87 -17.18
N SER A 127 1.77 0.45 -18.34
CA SER A 127 0.34 0.19 -18.57
C SER A 127 -0.10 -1.23 -18.25
N GLU A 128 0.83 -2.14 -17.94
CA GLU A 128 0.51 -3.51 -17.56
C GLU A 128 -0.07 -3.54 -16.13
N PRO A 129 -1.09 -4.36 -15.88
CA PRO A 129 -1.54 -4.68 -14.53
C PRO A 129 -0.40 -5.25 -13.69
N ILE A 130 -0.35 -4.87 -12.40
CA ILE A 130 0.66 -5.40 -11.50
C ILE A 130 0.21 -6.75 -10.92
N THR A 131 1.11 -7.74 -10.96
CA THR A 131 0.92 -8.99 -10.22
C THR A 131 1.23 -8.77 -8.74
N ILE A 132 0.71 -9.64 -7.87
CA ILE A 132 1.00 -9.59 -6.43
C ILE A 132 2.50 -9.66 -6.17
N ALA A 133 3.19 -10.61 -6.81
CA ALA A 133 4.62 -10.80 -6.62
C ALA A 133 5.41 -9.53 -6.94
N GLN A 134 5.03 -8.81 -8.01
CA GLN A 134 5.63 -7.52 -8.33
C GLN A 134 5.29 -6.44 -7.31
N ALA A 135 4.06 -6.40 -6.80
CA ALA A 135 3.66 -5.41 -5.79
C ALA A 135 4.48 -5.58 -4.50
N PHE A 136 4.58 -6.80 -3.98
CA PHE A 136 5.36 -7.09 -2.77
C PHE A 136 6.87 -6.92 -2.97
N ASP A 137 7.42 -7.26 -4.15
CA ASP A 137 8.83 -6.99 -4.47
C ASP A 137 9.16 -5.48 -4.44
N ILE A 138 8.26 -4.64 -4.96
CA ILE A 138 8.41 -3.18 -4.91
C ILE A 138 8.37 -2.68 -3.46
N LEU A 139 7.41 -3.15 -2.66
CA LEU A 139 7.26 -2.75 -1.26
C LEU A 139 8.48 -3.13 -0.42
N ALA A 140 8.94 -4.38 -0.54
CA ALA A 140 10.12 -4.86 0.18
C ALA A 140 11.36 -4.03 -0.15
N LYS A 141 11.58 -3.71 -1.44
CA LYS A 141 12.73 -2.88 -1.85
C LYS A 141 12.66 -1.46 -1.32
N ILE A 142 11.47 -0.89 -1.16
CA ILE A 142 11.29 0.45 -0.61
C ILE A 142 11.54 0.46 0.89
N GLU A 143 10.99 -0.51 1.63
CA GLU A 143 11.25 -0.65 3.07
C GLU A 143 12.75 -0.82 3.36
N ILE A 144 13.43 -1.67 2.58
CA ILE A 144 14.88 -1.85 2.68
C ILE A 144 15.60 -0.52 2.42
N ALA A 145 15.22 0.22 1.37
CA ALA A 145 15.86 1.49 1.04
C ALA A 145 15.65 2.56 2.13
N ASP A 146 14.46 2.64 2.71
CA ASP A 146 14.14 3.59 3.78
C ASP A 146 14.92 3.27 5.07
N ASN A 147 15.08 1.98 5.41
CA ASN A 147 15.88 1.55 6.56
C ASN A 147 17.37 1.93 6.42
N PHE A 148 17.96 1.74 5.24
CA PHE A 148 19.35 2.14 4.97
C PHE A 148 19.56 3.66 5.01
N GLU A 149 18.62 4.45 4.48
CA GLU A 149 18.70 5.92 4.57
C GLU A 149 18.56 6.41 6.03
N GLY A 150 17.78 5.70 6.85
CA GLY A 150 17.66 5.94 8.29
C GLY A 150 18.96 5.69 9.06
N GLU A 151 19.64 4.57 8.81
CA GLU A 151 20.92 4.22 9.46
C GLU A 151 22.02 5.25 9.16
N ILE A 152 22.22 5.62 7.89
CA ILE A 152 23.25 6.60 7.48
C ILE A 152 22.99 7.98 8.11
N ARG A 153 21.73 8.33 8.38
CA ARG A 153 21.36 9.60 9.01
C ARG A 153 21.67 9.62 10.51
N ASN A 154 21.56 8.48 11.17
CA ASN A 154 21.84 8.34 12.60
C ASN A 154 23.35 8.25 12.89
N GLU A 155 24.17 7.72 11.98
CA GLU A 155 25.64 7.72 12.12
C GLU A 155 26.28 9.09 11.90
N LYS A 156 25.56 10.06 11.32
CA LYS A 156 26.03 11.43 11.06
C LYS A 156 25.61 12.44 12.14
N LYS A 157 24.99 12.00 13.24
CA LYS A 157 24.65 12.81 14.41
C LYS A 157 25.55 12.45 15.58
#